data_AF-A0A434TFD5-F1
#
_entry.id   AF-A0A434TFD5-F1
#
_cell.length_a   1.000
_cell.length_b   1.000
_cell.length_c   1.000
_cell.angle_alpha   90.00
_cell.angle_beta   90.00
_cell.angle_gamma   90.00
#
_symmetry.space_group_name_H-M   'P 1'
#
loop_
_entity.id
_entity.type
_entity.pdbx_description
1 polymer ?
#
loop_
_entity_poly.entity_id
_entity_poly.type
_entity_poly.pdbx_seq_one_letter_code
_entity_poly.pdbx_strand_id
1 'polypeptide(L)'
;VFAAEPVRKGASIWRLDPDFDRLIPMEKYEKAPPHLKELLDRYAYPSPDKPGFMVYEVDNGRFMNHAERPNTDFSQHGGATATRDIAAGEEITCDYGEFFEDFARLHLATA
;
A
#
# COMPACT_ATOMS: atom_id res chain seq x y z
N VAL A 1 -10.86 0.10 -0.95
CA VAL A 1 -11.28 -1.31 -1.25
C VAL A 1 -12.17 -1.77 -0.10
N PHE A 2 -13.12 -2.69 -0.30
CA PHE A 2 -14.09 -3.08 0.74
C PHE A 2 -14.05 -4.58 1.03
N ALA A 3 -14.26 -4.96 2.29
CA ALA A 3 -14.31 -6.36 2.71
C ALA A 3 -15.56 -7.04 2.15
N ALA A 4 -15.40 -8.15 1.42
CA ALA A 4 -16.53 -8.90 0.89
C ALA A 4 -17.26 -9.73 1.96
N GLU A 5 -16.55 -10.08 3.04
CA GLU A 5 -17.01 -10.88 4.16
C GLU A 5 -16.40 -10.38 5.49
N PRO A 6 -16.90 -10.78 6.66
CA PRO A 6 -16.31 -10.40 7.92
C PRO A 6 -14.87 -10.91 8.06
N VAL A 7 -13.94 -10.03 8.40
CA VAL A 7 -12.53 -10.38 8.65
C VAL A 7 -12.24 -10.27 10.13
N ARG A 8 -11.60 -11.30 10.70
CA ARG A 8 -11.21 -11.31 12.12
C ARG A 8 -9.93 -10.52 12.34
N LYS A 9 -9.80 -9.92 13.53
CA LYS A 9 -8.54 -9.37 14.02
C LYS A 9 -7.40 -10.38 13.84
N GLY A 10 -6.27 -9.90 13.31
CA GLY A 10 -5.06 -10.68 13.06
C GLY A 10 -5.08 -11.51 11.79
N ALA A 11 -6.19 -11.51 11.01
CA ALA A 11 -6.19 -12.15 9.71
C ALA A 11 -5.24 -11.43 8.74
N SER A 12 -4.59 -12.21 7.86
CA SER A 12 -3.81 -11.65 6.76
C SER A 12 -4.76 -11.01 5.75
N ILE A 13 -4.51 -9.74 5.44
CA ILE A 13 -5.26 -8.95 4.46
C ILE A 13 -4.55 -8.96 3.12
N TRP A 14 -3.23 -8.80 3.15
CA TRP A 14 -2.40 -8.72 1.96
C TRP A 14 -1.03 -9.33 2.23
N ARG A 15 -0.37 -9.80 1.19
CA ARG A 15 1.00 -10.29 1.23
C ARG A 15 1.65 -10.10 -0.13
N LEU A 16 2.88 -9.60 -0.13
CA LEU A 16 3.69 -9.50 -1.33
C LEU A 16 3.90 -10.90 -1.93
N ASP A 17 3.46 -11.06 -3.17
CA ASP A 17 3.69 -12.27 -3.96
C ASP A 17 4.56 -11.94 -5.17
N PRO A 18 5.85 -12.34 -5.18
CA PRO A 18 6.76 -12.02 -6.28
C PRO A 18 6.34 -12.54 -7.67
N ASP A 19 5.44 -13.52 -7.73
CA ASP A 19 4.92 -14.06 -9.00
C ASP A 19 3.82 -13.15 -9.60
N PHE A 20 3.17 -12.31 -8.77
CA PHE A 20 2.14 -11.37 -9.19
C PHE A 20 2.62 -9.92 -9.11
N ASP A 21 3.16 -9.52 -7.96
CA ASP A 21 3.57 -8.17 -7.65
C ASP A 21 4.92 -7.81 -8.26
N ARG A 22 5.10 -6.52 -8.49
CA ARG A 22 6.26 -6.03 -9.24
C ARG A 22 7.15 -5.22 -8.31
N LEU A 23 8.34 -5.74 -8.04
CA LEU A 23 9.47 -4.93 -7.57
C LEU A 23 10.09 -4.21 -8.77
N ILE A 24 10.04 -2.89 -8.75
CA ILE A 24 10.48 -2.01 -9.83
C ILE A 24 11.68 -1.21 -9.34
N PRO A 25 12.88 -1.37 -9.94
CA PRO A 25 14.02 -0.53 -9.61
C PRO A 25 13.71 0.95 -9.88
N MET A 26 14.15 1.85 -9.00
CA MET A 26 13.94 3.30 -9.16
C MET A 26 14.47 3.82 -10.51
N GLU A 27 15.62 3.32 -10.98
CA GLU A 27 16.16 3.66 -12.29
C GLU A 27 15.18 3.36 -13.44
N LYS A 28 14.43 2.26 -13.34
CA LYS A 28 13.41 1.88 -14.33
C LYS A 28 12.20 2.80 -14.26
N TYR A 29 11.79 3.18 -13.05
CA TYR A 29 10.73 4.16 -12.83
C TYR A 29 11.11 5.56 -13.36
N GLU A 30 12.35 6.01 -13.13
CA GLU A 30 12.86 7.31 -13.58
C GLU A 30 12.91 7.41 -15.10
N LYS A 31 13.26 6.31 -15.79
CA LYS A 31 13.31 6.22 -17.25
C LYS A 31 11.98 5.81 -17.89
N ALA A 32 10.92 5.64 -17.11
CA ALA A 32 9.62 5.19 -17.60
C ALA A 32 8.97 6.24 -18.52
N PRO A 33 8.25 5.83 -19.58
CA PRO A 33 7.45 6.75 -20.37
C PRO A 33 6.32 7.35 -19.51
N PRO A 34 5.78 8.54 -19.87
CA PRO A 34 4.85 9.29 -19.01
C PRO A 34 3.63 8.49 -18.52
N HIS A 35 3.01 7.69 -19.41
CA HIS A 35 1.84 6.88 -19.05
C HIS A 35 2.14 5.81 -17.99
N LEU A 36 3.35 5.22 -18.03
CA LEU A 36 3.76 4.24 -17.04
C LEU A 36 4.12 4.94 -15.73
N LYS A 37 4.77 6.10 -15.80
CA LYS A 37 5.08 6.90 -14.61
C LYS A 37 3.81 7.32 -13.88
N GLU A 38 2.79 7.80 -14.60
CA GLU A 38 1.48 8.16 -14.01
C GLU A 38 0.81 6.97 -13.30
N LEU A 39 0.88 5.77 -13.90
CA LEU A 39 0.35 4.56 -13.28
C LEU A 39 1.09 4.23 -11.98
N LEU A 40 2.43 4.29 -12.00
CA LEU A 40 3.27 3.96 -10.85
C LEU A 40 3.15 5.02 -9.74
N ASP A 41 3.07 6.30 -10.07
CA ASP A 41 2.84 7.38 -9.11
C ASP A 41 1.51 7.21 -8.36
N ARG A 42 0.52 6.58 -8.99
CA ARG A 42 -0.81 6.36 -8.41
C ARG A 42 -0.91 5.08 -7.59
N TYR A 43 -0.24 4.01 -8.00
CA TYR A 43 -0.50 2.65 -7.48
C TYR A 43 0.74 1.92 -6.97
N ALA A 44 1.92 2.54 -7.00
CA ALA A 44 3.14 1.97 -6.47
C ALA A 44 3.68 2.81 -5.31
N TYR A 45 4.41 2.17 -4.41
CA TYR A 45 5.01 2.81 -3.23
C TYR A 45 6.44 2.30 -3.00
N PRO A 46 7.30 3.04 -2.29
CA PRO A 46 8.65 2.58 -1.95
C PRO A 46 8.62 1.24 -1.21
N SER A 47 9.49 0.30 -1.59
CA SER A 47 9.59 -0.99 -0.89
C SER A 47 10.10 -0.74 0.53
N PRO A 48 9.37 -1.16 1.57
CA PRO A 48 9.76 -0.87 2.95
C PRO A 48 11.01 -1.65 3.40
N ASP A 49 11.33 -2.76 2.72
CA ASP A 49 12.45 -3.67 3.03
C ASP A 49 13.56 -3.69 1.95
N LYS A 50 13.35 -3.03 0.80
CA LYS A 50 14.29 -3.03 -0.33
C LYS A 50 14.52 -1.61 -0.86
N PRO A 51 15.44 -0.85 -0.23
CA PRO A 51 15.79 0.49 -0.68
C PRO A 51 16.13 0.54 -2.18
N GLY A 52 15.64 1.56 -2.88
CA GLY A 52 15.85 1.71 -4.33
C GLY A 52 14.87 0.92 -5.21
N PHE A 53 13.85 0.31 -4.62
CA PHE A 53 12.74 -0.32 -5.35
C PHE A 53 11.40 0.28 -4.96
N MET A 54 10.45 0.25 -5.89
CA MET A 54 9.02 0.43 -5.64
C MET A 54 8.31 -0.92 -5.72
N VAL A 55 7.29 -1.10 -4.90
CA VAL A 55 6.31 -2.18 -5.00
C VAL A 55 5.12 -1.66 -5.81
N TYR A 56 4.78 -2.35 -6.89
CA TYR A 56 3.50 -2.19 -7.58
C TYR A 56 2.65 -3.42 -7.35
N GLU A 57 1.55 -3.23 -6.61
CA GLU A 57 0.56 -4.25 -6.31
C GLU A 57 -0.37 -4.44 -7.51
N VAL A 58 -0.44 -5.65 -8.05
CA VAL A 58 -1.28 -5.94 -9.22
C VAL A 58 -2.71 -6.28 -8.82
N ASP A 59 -2.91 -6.69 -7.57
CA ASP A 59 -4.21 -7.10 -7.03
C ASP A 59 -5.08 -5.89 -6.61
N ASN A 60 -6.03 -6.12 -5.70
CA ASN A 60 -6.94 -5.09 -5.21
C ASN A 60 -6.34 -4.23 -4.08
N GLY A 61 -5.18 -4.60 -3.53
CA GLY A 61 -4.47 -3.86 -2.48
C GLY A 61 -4.18 -2.42 -2.89
N ARG A 62 -3.85 -2.18 -4.16
CA ARG A 62 -3.66 -0.84 -4.75
C ARG A 62 -4.86 0.12 -4.65
N PHE A 63 -6.04 -0.38 -4.28
CA PHE A 63 -7.24 0.43 -4.05
C PHE A 63 -7.51 0.67 -2.56
N MET A 64 -6.61 0.28 -1.67
CA MET A 64 -6.68 0.56 -0.24
C MET A 64 -6.34 2.03 0.00
N ASN A 65 -7.24 2.76 0.64
CA ASN A 65 -7.05 4.18 0.90
C ASN A 65 -6.30 4.40 2.22
N HIS A 66 -5.73 5.60 2.35
CA HIS A 66 -5.12 6.06 3.59
C HIS A 66 -6.16 6.35 4.69
N ALA A 67 -5.83 6.03 5.94
CA ALA A 67 -6.43 6.61 7.15
C ALA A 67 -5.39 6.79 8.26
N GLU A 68 -5.52 7.83 9.11
CA GLU A 68 -4.66 8.04 10.29
C GLU A 68 -4.80 6.94 11.35
N ARG A 69 -5.95 6.26 11.36
CA ARG A 69 -6.26 5.15 12.25
C ARG A 69 -6.78 3.98 11.41
N PRO A 70 -5.89 3.33 10.64
CA PRO A 70 -6.28 2.28 9.71
C PRO A 70 -6.81 1.04 10.44
N ASN A 71 -7.56 0.20 9.72
CA ASN A 71 -7.96 -1.12 10.21
C ASN A 71 -6.99 -2.24 9.80
N THR A 72 -5.88 -1.89 9.15
CA THR A 72 -4.74 -2.78 8.85
C THR A 72 -3.43 -2.26 9.40
N ASP A 73 -2.49 -3.17 9.64
CA ASP A 73 -1.10 -2.90 10.04
C ASP A 73 -0.16 -3.52 8.98
N PHE A 74 0.70 -2.69 8.38
CA PHE A 74 1.70 -3.05 7.38
C PHE A 74 3.14 -2.97 7.92
N SER A 75 3.32 -2.78 9.23
CA SER A 75 4.64 -2.71 9.87
C SER A 75 5.46 -4.00 9.71
N GLN A 76 4.81 -5.14 9.44
CA GLN A 76 5.48 -6.36 9.02
C GLN A 76 5.73 -6.35 7.52
N HIS A 77 6.98 -6.05 7.13
CA HIS A 77 7.37 -5.98 5.73
C HIS A 77 6.88 -7.18 4.90
N GLY A 78 6.28 -6.88 3.75
CA GLY A 78 5.77 -7.88 2.82
C GLY A 78 4.39 -8.43 3.17
N GLY A 79 3.67 -7.86 4.15
CA GLY A 79 2.28 -8.22 4.40
C GLY A 79 1.49 -7.22 5.25
N ALA A 80 0.18 -7.44 5.28
CA ALA A 80 -0.76 -6.65 6.06
C ALA A 80 -1.65 -7.55 6.92
N THR A 81 -1.93 -7.12 8.14
CA THR A 81 -2.86 -7.82 9.04
C THR A 81 -3.96 -6.91 9.56
N ALA A 82 -5.15 -7.47 9.81
CA ALA A 82 -6.25 -6.71 10.39
C ALA A 82 -5.98 -6.37 11.87
N THR A 83 -6.07 -5.09 12.27
CA THR A 83 -5.81 -4.65 13.65
C THR A 83 -6.99 -4.87 14.59
N ARG A 84 -8.18 -5.07 14.01
CA ARG A 84 -9.45 -5.38 14.67
C ARG A 84 -10.33 -6.20 13.72
N ASP A 85 -11.50 -6.62 14.21
CA ASP A 85 -12.52 -7.19 13.33
C ASP A 85 -13.01 -6.11 12.34
N ILE A 86 -13.21 -6.52 11.09
CA ILE A 86 -13.71 -5.70 9.97
C ILE A 86 -15.01 -6.33 9.47
N ALA A 87 -16.08 -5.55 9.42
CA ALA A 87 -17.37 -6.05 8.96
C ALA A 87 -17.40 -6.24 7.43
N ALA A 88 -18.27 -7.13 6.94
CA ALA A 88 -18.57 -7.19 5.52
C ALA A 88 -19.11 -5.82 5.04
N GLY A 89 -18.60 -5.34 3.91
CA GLY A 89 -18.92 -4.03 3.34
C GLY A 89 -18.17 -2.86 3.98
N GLU A 90 -17.34 -3.08 5.01
CA GLU A 90 -16.49 -2.05 5.59
C GLU A 90 -15.28 -1.77 4.68
N GLU A 91 -14.87 -0.51 4.59
CA GLU A 91 -13.67 -0.13 3.85
C GLU A 91 -12.41 -0.63 4.57
N ILE A 92 -11.49 -1.22 3.83
CA ILE A 92 -10.16 -1.60 4.32
C ILE A 92 -9.23 -0.43 4.00
N THR A 93 -8.51 0.05 5.01
CA THR A 93 -7.62 1.23 4.95
C THR A 93 -6.27 0.96 5.60
N CYS A 94 -5.22 1.62 5.11
CA CYS A 94 -3.84 1.54 5.62
C CYS A 94 -3.27 2.92 5.97
N ASP A 95 -2.12 2.96 6.65
CA ASP A 95 -1.39 4.21 6.85
C ASP A 95 -0.33 4.37 5.76
N TYR A 96 -0.46 5.38 4.89
CA TYR A 96 0.53 5.61 3.84
C TYR A 96 1.87 6.11 4.40
N GLY A 97 1.88 6.65 5.62
CA GLY A 97 3.09 7.01 6.35
C GLY A 97 4.00 5.81 6.66
N GLU A 98 3.47 4.59 6.67
CA GLU A 98 4.28 3.37 6.82
C GLU A 98 5.14 3.06 5.57
N PHE A 99 4.79 3.60 4.40
CA PHE A 99 5.50 3.36 3.14
C PHE A 99 6.29 4.58 2.65
N PHE A 100 5.84 5.78 3.02
CA PHE A 100 6.37 7.04 2.52
C PHE A 100 6.80 7.90 3.71
N GLU A 101 8.12 7.96 3.97
CA GLU A 101 8.68 8.72 5.10
C GLU A 101 8.25 10.20 5.14
N ASP A 102 7.98 10.80 3.98
CA ASP A 102 7.54 12.20 3.85
C ASP A 102 6.00 12.37 3.71
N PHE A 103 5.19 11.32 3.82
CA PHE A 103 3.74 11.40 3.63
C PHE A 103 3.05 12.37 4.60
N ALA A 104 3.49 12.38 5.87
CA ALA A 104 2.98 13.33 6.87
C ALA A 104 3.30 14.79 6.51
N ARG A 105 4.36 15.05 5.72
CA ARG A 105 4.74 16.40 5.29
C ARG A 105 3.88 16.93 4.14
N LEU A 106 3.29 16.04 3.33
CA LEU A 106 2.35 16.44 2.27
C LEU A 106 1.09 17.13 2.82
N HIS A 107 0.66 16.78 4.02
CA HIS A 107 -0.55 17.34 4.65
C HIS A 107 -0.31 18.59 5.51
N LEU A 108 0.97 18.95 5.73
CA LEU A 108 1.36 20.17 6.47
C LEU A 108 1.63 21.37 5.54
N ALA A 109 1.74 21.16 4.23
CA ALA A 109 2.01 22.22 3.25
C ALA A 109 0.73 22.95 2.76
N THR A 110 -0.45 22.57 3.28
CA THR A 110 -1.75 23.14 2.90
C THR A 110 -2.53 23.72 4.10
N ALA A 111 -1.84 24.17 5.15
CA ALA A 111 -2.42 24.90 6.27
C ALA A 111 -1.95 26.36 6.29
#